data_AF-A0A964E8Q5-F1
#
_entry.id   AF-A0A964E8Q5-F1
#
_cell.length_a   1.000
_cell.length_b   1.000
_cell.length_c   1.000
_cell.angle_alpha   90.00
_cell.angle_beta   90.00
_cell.angle_gamma   90.00
#
_symmetry.space_group_name_H-M   'P 1'
#
loop_
_entity.id
_entity.type
_entity.pdbx_description
1 polymer ?
#
loop_
_entity_poly.entity_id
_entity_poly.type
_entity_poly.pdbx_seq_one_letter_code
_entity_poly.pdbx_strand_id
1 'polypeptide(L)'
;MRKFIAFTLLFISFTSSYAQEEINWMTWDEMIQQREKDSTNKKKVFIDFTTGWCGWCKKMDATTFKDPSVIQYMNSNYYPVKFDAETRDTIEFNGHTFTNSDPAFVKSSPTARGRTHWFAYSILDGATSYPSYVVLDENLTRLSIYPGYKTQEELIGILVFFATDQYKYYHNYLNKIWNESLKKPEDSQNGK
;
A
#
# COMPACT_ATOMS: atom_id res chain seq x y z
N MET A 1 -55.75 32.34 40.92
CA MET A 1 -55.32 31.81 39.60
C MET A 1 -53.94 31.16 39.78
N ARG A 2 -53.86 29.82 39.90
CA ARG A 2 -52.59 29.09 40.08
C ARG A 2 -51.96 28.88 38.70
N LYS A 3 -50.83 29.53 38.42
CA LYS A 3 -50.04 29.30 37.20
C LYS A 3 -49.21 28.03 37.40
N PHE A 4 -49.56 26.96 36.68
CA PHE A 4 -48.73 25.75 36.58
C PHE A 4 -47.60 26.04 35.58
N ILE A 5 -46.36 26.04 36.07
CA ILE A 5 -45.15 26.13 35.24
C ILE A 5 -44.81 24.69 34.83
N ALA A 6 -45.09 24.34 33.58
CA ALA A 6 -44.68 23.06 33.01
C ALA A 6 -43.18 23.13 32.66
N PHE A 7 -42.36 22.38 33.38
CA PHE A 7 -40.94 22.22 33.09
C PHE A 7 -40.79 21.13 32.02
N THR A 8 -40.62 21.53 30.75
CA THR A 8 -40.33 20.60 29.66
C THR A 8 -38.86 20.18 29.75
N LEU A 9 -38.62 18.95 30.22
CA LEU A 9 -37.31 18.31 30.21
C LEU A 9 -36.92 17.98 28.76
N LEU A 10 -36.02 18.79 28.19
CA LEU A 10 -35.44 18.56 26.87
C LEU A 10 -34.38 17.44 26.99
N PHE A 11 -34.75 16.21 26.61
CA PHE A 11 -33.83 15.08 26.51
C PHE A 11 -32.93 15.30 25.28
N ILE A 12 -31.70 15.81 25.49
CA ILE A 12 -30.69 15.93 24.43
C ILE A 12 -30.06 14.55 24.25
N SER A 13 -30.55 13.79 23.26
CA SER A 13 -29.89 12.55 22.82
C SER A 13 -28.55 12.90 22.19
N PHE A 14 -27.46 12.63 22.91
CA PHE A 14 -26.10 12.75 22.41
C PHE A 14 -25.83 11.57 21.47
N THR A 15 -26.15 11.71 20.18
CA THR A 15 -25.79 10.72 19.18
C THR A 15 -24.32 10.92 18.82
N SER A 16 -23.44 10.16 19.46
CA SER A 16 -22.04 10.03 19.02
C SER A 16 -22.03 9.40 17.63
N SER A 17 -21.86 10.23 16.58
CA SER A 17 -21.55 9.74 15.25
C SER A 17 -20.12 9.21 15.28
N TYR A 18 -19.95 7.90 15.39
CA TYR A 18 -18.67 7.26 15.12
C TYR A 18 -18.43 7.36 13.61
N ALA A 19 -17.62 8.33 13.19
CA ALA A 19 -17.09 8.32 11.83
C ALA A 19 -16.23 7.06 11.66
N GLN A 20 -16.53 6.27 10.62
CA GLN A 20 -15.70 5.11 10.29
C GLN A 20 -14.31 5.62 9.89
N GLU A 21 -13.26 5.14 10.58
CA GLU A 21 -11.88 5.46 10.22
C GLU A 21 -11.58 4.96 8.79
N GLU A 22 -10.80 5.71 8.03
CA GLU A 22 -10.38 5.34 6.68
C GLU A 22 -8.86 5.19 6.61
N ILE A 23 -8.36 4.50 5.57
CA ILE A 23 -6.92 4.51 5.29
C ILE A 23 -6.51 5.93 4.93
N ASN A 24 -5.44 6.41 5.55
CA ASN A 24 -4.85 7.72 5.33
C ASN A 24 -4.03 7.73 4.03
N TRP A 25 -4.71 7.49 2.90
CA TRP A 25 -4.09 7.46 1.58
C TRP A 25 -3.35 8.76 1.28
N MET A 26 -2.13 8.61 0.79
CA MET A 26 -1.26 9.70 0.37
C MET A 26 -1.13 9.69 -1.15
N THR A 27 -0.99 10.88 -1.73
CA THR A 27 -0.33 11.05 -3.02
C THR A 27 1.16 10.70 -2.90
N TRP A 28 1.83 10.56 -4.05
CA TRP A 28 3.27 10.34 -4.06
C TRP A 28 4.04 11.43 -3.32
N ASP A 29 3.74 12.69 -3.60
CA ASP A 29 4.43 13.85 -3.01
C ASP A 29 4.15 13.98 -1.51
N GLU A 30 2.91 13.72 -1.07
CA GLU A 30 2.58 13.69 0.36
C GLU A 30 3.36 12.60 1.09
N MET A 31 3.54 11.42 0.48
CA MET A 31 4.34 10.36 1.06
C MET A 31 5.81 10.75 1.17
N ILE A 32 6.39 11.39 0.15
CA ILE A 32 7.78 11.88 0.21
C ILE A 32 7.93 12.92 1.32
N GLN A 33 7.04 13.92 1.37
CA GLN A 33 7.06 14.97 2.40
C GLN A 33 6.88 14.38 3.81
N GLN A 34 5.97 13.42 3.98
CA GLN A 34 5.76 12.78 5.27
C GLN A 34 6.99 11.96 5.69
N ARG A 35 7.64 11.27 4.76
CA ARG A 35 8.89 10.53 5.04
C ARG A 35 10.06 11.43 5.39
N GLU A 36 10.13 12.63 4.84
CA GLU A 36 11.13 13.63 5.23
C GLU A 36 10.90 14.12 6.67
N LYS A 37 9.63 14.33 7.05
CA LYS A 37 9.26 14.67 8.44
C LYS A 37 9.61 13.56 9.41
N ASP A 38 9.31 12.32 9.04
CA ASP A 38 9.59 11.11 9.84
C ASP A 38 11.04 10.62 9.67
N SER A 39 11.99 11.56 9.53
CA SER A 39 13.40 11.32 9.19
C SER A 39 14.07 10.19 9.99
N THR A 40 13.62 9.92 11.21
CA THR A 40 13.96 8.75 12.02
C THR A 40 12.78 7.76 12.08
N ASN A 41 13.04 6.47 11.88
CA ASN A 41 12.03 5.39 11.89
C ASN A 41 10.99 5.47 10.75
N LYS A 42 11.47 5.70 9.53
CA LYS A 42 10.62 5.64 8.33
C LYS A 42 9.92 4.29 8.26
N LYS A 43 8.61 4.32 8.01
CA LYS A 43 7.82 3.14 7.67
C LYS A 43 8.11 2.68 6.24
N LYS A 44 7.71 1.45 5.93
CA LYS A 44 7.65 0.93 4.56
C LYS A 44 6.54 1.64 3.77
N VAL A 45 6.64 1.64 2.45
CA VAL A 45 5.61 2.22 1.57
C VAL A 45 4.77 1.09 0.97
N PHE A 46 3.46 1.20 1.08
CA PHE A 46 2.52 0.33 0.36
C PHE A 46 1.87 1.17 -0.74
N ILE A 47 2.01 0.77 -1.99
CA ILE A 47 1.46 1.51 -3.13
C ILE A 47 0.33 0.68 -3.75
N ASP A 48 -0.88 1.25 -3.81
CA ASP A 48 -2.01 0.73 -4.59
C ASP A 48 -2.06 1.42 -5.97
N PHE A 49 -1.73 0.66 -7.02
CA PHE A 49 -1.85 1.11 -8.40
C PHE A 49 -3.26 0.84 -8.91
N THR A 50 -3.97 1.93 -9.24
CA THR A 50 -5.35 1.91 -9.68
C THR A 50 -5.53 2.69 -10.99
N THR A 51 -6.74 2.62 -11.56
CA THR A 51 -7.20 3.49 -12.65
C THR A 51 -8.70 3.75 -12.50
N GLY A 52 -9.19 4.88 -13.03
CA GLY A 52 -10.60 5.25 -12.90
C GLY A 52 -11.60 4.29 -13.56
N TRP A 53 -11.18 3.51 -14.56
CA TRP A 53 -12.00 2.50 -15.23
C TRP A 53 -11.94 1.12 -14.56
N CYS A 54 -11.04 0.91 -13.58
CA CYS A 54 -10.83 -0.39 -12.96
C CYS A 54 -11.98 -0.78 -12.01
N GLY A 55 -12.81 -1.73 -12.43
CA GLY A 55 -13.91 -2.24 -11.61
C GLY A 55 -13.45 -2.99 -10.35
N TRP A 56 -12.39 -3.80 -10.46
CA TRP A 56 -11.85 -4.55 -9.31
C TRP A 56 -11.20 -3.66 -8.25
N CYS A 57 -10.59 -2.55 -8.66
CA CYS A 57 -10.05 -1.54 -7.76
C CYS A 57 -11.18 -0.92 -6.92
N LYS A 58 -12.29 -0.52 -7.58
CA LYS A 58 -13.48 0.01 -6.90
C LYS A 58 -14.12 -1.01 -5.94
N LYS A 59 -14.13 -2.30 -6.33
CA LYS A 59 -14.60 -3.36 -5.44
C LYS A 59 -13.73 -3.43 -4.19
N MET A 60 -12.41 -3.42 -4.35
CA MET A 60 -11.48 -3.49 -3.22
C MET A 60 -11.55 -2.26 -2.30
N ASP A 61 -11.76 -1.08 -2.87
CA ASP A 61 -12.04 0.16 -2.13
C ASP A 61 -13.31 0.08 -1.28
N ALA A 62 -14.33 -0.62 -1.77
CA ALA A 62 -15.62 -0.77 -1.09
C ALA A 62 -15.65 -1.96 -0.11
N THR A 63 -14.69 -2.88 -0.20
CA THR A 63 -14.63 -4.10 0.63
C THR A 63 -13.37 -4.10 1.50
N THR A 64 -12.25 -4.56 0.95
CA THR A 64 -11.00 -4.84 1.67
C THR A 64 -10.44 -3.61 2.36
N PHE A 65 -10.43 -2.45 1.71
CA PHE A 65 -9.91 -1.20 2.30
C PHE A 65 -10.88 -0.53 3.28
N LYS A 66 -12.10 -1.08 3.46
CA LYS A 66 -13.04 -0.69 4.52
C LYS A 66 -12.99 -1.62 5.73
N ASP A 67 -12.23 -2.71 5.68
CA ASP A 67 -12.06 -3.58 6.84
C ASP A 67 -11.28 -2.84 7.94
N PRO A 68 -11.80 -2.77 9.18
CA PRO A 68 -11.15 -2.05 10.28
C PRO A 68 -9.73 -2.54 10.58
N SER A 69 -9.48 -3.84 10.42
CA SER A 69 -8.16 -4.44 10.66
C SER A 69 -7.16 -3.94 9.61
N VAL A 70 -7.59 -3.86 8.35
CA VAL A 70 -6.77 -3.33 7.25
C VAL A 70 -6.47 -1.85 7.48
N ILE A 71 -7.50 -1.06 7.80
CA ILE A 71 -7.35 0.39 8.07
C ILE A 71 -6.33 0.63 9.20
N GLN A 72 -6.56 0.01 10.36
CA GLN A 72 -5.72 0.19 11.53
C GLN A 72 -4.28 -0.24 11.24
N TYR A 73 -4.09 -1.41 10.62
CA TYR A 73 -2.76 -1.96 10.37
C TYR A 73 -2.00 -1.14 9.33
N MET A 74 -2.67 -0.71 8.25
CA MET A 74 -2.09 0.11 7.20
C MET A 74 -1.65 1.47 7.76
N ASN A 75 -2.54 2.19 8.44
CA ASN A 75 -2.26 3.51 9.02
C ASN A 75 -1.12 3.46 10.05
N SER A 76 -1.05 2.38 10.82
CA SER A 76 -0.02 2.22 11.85
C SER A 76 1.36 1.90 11.27
N ASN A 77 1.44 1.04 10.24
CA ASN A 77 2.70 0.41 9.85
C ASN A 77 3.26 0.85 8.49
N TYR A 78 2.50 1.58 7.68
CA TYR A 78 2.90 1.95 6.32
C TYR A 78 2.72 3.43 6.03
N TYR A 79 3.38 3.90 4.97
CA TYR A 79 2.91 5.01 4.15
C TYR A 79 2.04 4.45 3.03
N PRO A 80 0.70 4.48 3.14
CA PRO A 80 -0.18 4.01 2.09
C PRO A 80 -0.28 5.06 0.98
N VAL A 81 0.16 4.71 -0.23
CA VAL A 81 0.07 5.55 -1.42
C VAL A 81 -0.99 5.00 -2.34
N LYS A 82 -1.89 5.87 -2.80
CA LYS A 82 -2.83 5.53 -3.87
C LYS A 82 -2.38 6.21 -5.15
N PHE A 83 -2.02 5.40 -6.14
CA PHE A 83 -1.38 5.88 -7.36
C PHE A 83 -2.28 5.59 -8.58
N ASP A 84 -2.79 6.63 -9.24
CA ASP A 84 -3.41 6.47 -10.56
C ASP A 84 -2.31 6.19 -11.60
N ALA A 85 -2.28 4.96 -12.10
CA ALA A 85 -1.29 4.52 -13.08
C ALA A 85 -1.40 5.21 -14.45
N GLU A 86 -2.42 6.06 -14.63
CA GLU A 86 -2.63 6.91 -15.81
C GLU A 86 -2.61 8.41 -15.45
N THR A 87 -2.07 8.79 -14.29
CA THR A 87 -1.91 10.19 -13.91
C THR A 87 -1.09 10.96 -14.95
N ARG A 88 -1.35 12.27 -15.04
CA ARG A 88 -0.57 13.21 -15.86
C ARG A 88 0.50 13.94 -15.05
N ASP A 89 0.50 13.75 -13.72
CA ASP A 89 1.49 14.34 -12.82
C ASP A 89 2.87 13.81 -13.15
N THR A 90 3.90 14.61 -12.83
CA THR A 90 5.30 14.17 -12.93
C THR A 90 5.72 13.55 -11.61
N ILE A 91 6.42 12.42 -11.67
CA ILE A 91 6.88 11.68 -10.49
C ILE A 91 8.40 11.68 -10.45
N GLU A 92 8.96 12.18 -9.36
CA GLU A 92 10.39 12.09 -9.06
C GLU A 92 10.66 10.88 -8.17
N PHE A 93 11.54 9.99 -8.63
CA PHE A 93 11.93 8.80 -7.89
C PHE A 93 13.36 8.37 -8.18
N ASN A 94 14.17 8.17 -7.14
CA ASN A 94 15.57 7.74 -7.24
C ASN A 94 16.43 8.59 -8.22
N GLY A 95 16.20 9.91 -8.25
CA GLY A 95 16.92 10.82 -9.13
C GLY A 95 16.47 10.78 -10.60
N HIS A 96 15.35 10.13 -10.89
CA HIS A 96 14.75 10.07 -12.21
C HIS A 96 13.36 10.69 -12.23
N THR A 97 13.11 11.49 -13.27
CA THR A 97 11.82 12.06 -13.60
C THR A 97 11.02 11.08 -14.46
N PHE A 98 9.80 10.76 -14.04
CA PHE A 98 8.85 9.93 -14.78
C PHE A 98 7.63 10.76 -15.17
N THR A 99 7.19 10.61 -16.41
CA THR A 99 6.00 11.29 -16.93
C THR A 99 4.98 10.29 -17.45
N ASN A 100 3.79 10.79 -17.80
CA ASN A 100 2.87 10.03 -18.63
C ASN A 100 3.52 9.69 -20.00
N SER A 101 3.17 8.53 -20.57
CA SER A 101 3.62 8.09 -21.90
C SER A 101 3.13 8.99 -23.04
N ASP A 102 2.03 9.72 -22.83
CA ASP A 102 1.55 10.77 -23.72
C ASP A 102 0.95 11.91 -22.88
N PRO A 103 1.77 12.89 -22.46
CA PRO A 103 1.34 14.00 -21.60
C PRO A 103 0.28 14.91 -22.23
N ALA A 104 0.16 14.91 -23.57
CA ALA A 104 -0.82 15.70 -24.30
C ALA A 104 -2.21 15.04 -24.30
N PHE A 105 -2.28 13.73 -24.04
CA PHE A 105 -3.55 13.03 -23.98
C PHE A 105 -4.39 13.45 -22.77
N VAL A 106 -5.64 13.81 -23.03
CA VAL A 106 -6.62 14.15 -21.98
C VAL A 106 -7.77 13.16 -22.04
N LYS A 107 -8.03 12.49 -20.91
CA LYS A 107 -9.17 11.58 -20.77
C LYS A 107 -10.49 12.35 -20.99
N SER A 108 -11.44 11.74 -21.68
CA SER A 108 -12.78 12.32 -21.87
C SER A 108 -13.62 12.32 -20.58
N SER A 109 -13.30 11.46 -19.62
CA SER A 109 -13.89 11.43 -18.29
C SER A 109 -12.91 10.79 -17.29
N PRO A 110 -13.12 10.93 -15.96
CA PRO A 110 -12.29 10.29 -14.95
C PRO A 110 -12.24 8.75 -15.07
N THR A 111 -13.27 8.14 -15.65
CA THR A 111 -13.39 6.69 -15.86
C THR A 111 -13.07 6.26 -17.28
N ALA A 112 -12.64 7.17 -18.17
CA ALA A 112 -12.15 6.80 -19.49
C ALA A 112 -10.73 6.23 -19.40
N ARG A 113 -10.35 5.37 -20.35
CA ARG A 113 -8.98 4.86 -20.43
C ARG A 113 -8.00 5.96 -20.80
N GLY A 114 -6.90 6.02 -20.07
CA GLY A 114 -5.82 6.96 -20.27
C GLY A 114 -4.63 6.37 -21.01
N ARG A 115 -3.49 6.95 -20.71
CA ARG A 115 -2.17 6.54 -21.19
C ARG A 115 -1.33 6.20 -19.97
N THR A 116 -0.56 5.13 -20.05
CA THR A 116 0.20 4.60 -18.91
C THR A 116 1.24 5.61 -18.46
N HIS A 117 1.41 5.74 -17.15
CA HIS A 117 2.49 6.52 -16.56
C HIS A 117 3.78 5.70 -16.47
N TRP A 118 4.91 6.27 -16.88
CA TRP A 118 6.18 5.52 -16.95
C TRP A 118 6.65 5.00 -15.59
N PHE A 119 6.39 5.72 -14.50
CA PHE A 119 6.67 5.23 -13.14
C PHE A 119 5.90 3.94 -12.83
N ALA A 120 4.60 3.90 -13.12
CA ALA A 120 3.77 2.71 -12.89
C ALA A 120 4.25 1.55 -13.76
N TYR A 121 4.56 1.82 -15.03
CA TYR A 121 5.13 0.80 -15.93
C TYR A 121 6.45 0.24 -15.41
N SER A 122 7.40 1.09 -14.99
CA SER A 122 8.72 0.64 -14.55
C SER A 122 8.67 -0.12 -13.22
N ILE A 123 7.91 0.39 -12.24
CA ILE A 123 7.89 -0.20 -10.90
C ILE A 123 7.08 -1.49 -10.82
N LEU A 124 6.19 -1.73 -11.78
CA LEU A 124 5.42 -2.96 -11.94
C LEU A 124 6.06 -3.97 -12.91
N ASP A 125 7.29 -3.74 -13.39
CA ASP A 125 7.96 -4.58 -14.42
C ASP A 125 7.10 -4.77 -15.69
N GLY A 126 6.40 -3.72 -16.10
CA GLY A 126 5.51 -3.73 -17.26
C GLY A 126 4.19 -4.47 -17.03
N ALA A 127 3.95 -5.05 -15.85
CA ALA A 127 2.71 -5.74 -15.51
C ALA A 127 1.58 -4.74 -15.17
N THR A 128 0.94 -4.18 -16.20
CA THR A 128 -0.13 -3.18 -16.06
C THR A 128 -1.52 -3.80 -15.83
N SER A 129 -1.64 -4.75 -14.91
CA SER A 129 -2.94 -5.26 -14.45
C SER A 129 -3.40 -4.49 -13.21
N TYR A 130 -4.65 -4.04 -13.14
CA TYR A 130 -5.14 -3.26 -12.00
C TYR A 130 -6.28 -3.97 -11.25
N PRO A 131 -6.31 -3.91 -9.91
CA PRO A 131 -5.30 -3.27 -9.06
C PRO A 131 -3.98 -4.06 -9.05
N SER A 132 -2.88 -3.39 -8.75
CA SER A 132 -1.59 -4.02 -8.43
C SER A 132 -0.95 -3.28 -7.27
N TYR A 133 -0.18 -3.98 -6.46
CA TYR A 133 0.47 -3.38 -5.29
C TYR A 133 1.98 -3.53 -5.34
N VAL A 134 2.66 -2.53 -4.83
CA VAL A 134 4.10 -2.58 -4.58
C VAL A 134 4.37 -2.30 -3.12
N VAL A 135 5.25 -3.10 -2.51
CA VAL A 135 5.81 -2.80 -1.19
C VAL A 135 7.24 -2.32 -1.38
N LEU A 136 7.54 -1.13 -0.89
CA LEU A 136 8.89 -0.59 -0.81
C LEU A 136 9.39 -0.62 0.63
N ASP A 137 10.69 -0.89 0.80
CA ASP A 137 11.33 -0.79 2.10
C ASP A 137 11.54 0.68 2.54
N GLU A 138 12.13 0.85 3.71
CA GLU A 138 12.41 2.15 4.32
C GLU A 138 13.36 3.02 3.48
N ASN A 139 14.09 2.43 2.53
CA ASN A 139 15.01 3.06 1.60
C ASN A 139 14.45 3.19 0.17
N LEU A 140 13.14 2.96 -0.03
CA LEU A 140 12.49 2.96 -1.34
C LEU A 140 12.93 1.83 -2.29
N THR A 141 13.53 0.76 -1.76
CA THR A 141 13.84 -0.43 -2.55
C THR A 141 12.59 -1.28 -2.69
N ARG A 142 12.30 -1.73 -3.92
CA ARG A 142 11.15 -2.59 -4.19
C ARG A 142 11.35 -3.98 -3.58
N LEU A 143 10.47 -4.37 -2.66
CA LEU A 143 10.46 -5.69 -2.04
C LEU A 143 9.65 -6.70 -2.84
N SER A 144 8.46 -6.32 -3.33
CA SER A 144 7.56 -7.23 -4.03
C SER A 144 6.50 -6.50 -4.85
N ILE A 145 5.90 -7.22 -5.81
CA ILE A 145 4.77 -6.81 -6.63
C ILE A 145 3.65 -7.85 -6.45
N TYR A 146 2.42 -7.40 -6.21
CA TYR A 146 1.24 -8.27 -6.07
C TYR A 146 0.13 -7.83 -7.04
N PRO A 147 -0.19 -8.60 -8.08
CA PRO A 147 -1.27 -8.25 -9.01
C PRO A 147 -2.65 -8.68 -8.48
N GLY A 148 -3.68 -7.97 -8.91
CA GLY A 148 -5.08 -8.33 -8.78
C GLY A 148 -5.69 -8.04 -7.42
N TYR A 149 -7.02 -8.20 -7.35
CA TYR A 149 -7.79 -8.05 -6.12
C TYR A 149 -7.21 -8.89 -4.96
N LYS A 150 -7.31 -8.36 -3.75
CA LYS A 150 -7.01 -9.08 -2.50
C LYS A 150 -8.21 -8.97 -1.58
N THR A 151 -8.60 -10.08 -0.98
CA THR A 151 -9.48 -10.09 0.19
C THR A 151 -8.77 -9.45 1.38
N GLN A 152 -9.52 -9.14 2.44
CA GLN A 152 -8.97 -8.63 3.69
C GLN A 152 -7.91 -9.55 4.31
N GLU A 153 -8.13 -10.87 4.28
CA GLU A 153 -7.19 -11.84 4.84
C GLU A 153 -5.88 -11.88 4.05
N GLU A 154 -5.97 -11.94 2.71
CA GLU A 154 -4.79 -11.93 1.84
C GLU A 154 -3.98 -10.63 2.00
N LEU A 155 -4.66 -9.49 2.05
CA LEU A 155 -3.99 -8.20 2.22
C LEU A 155 -3.33 -8.08 3.59
N ILE A 156 -4.03 -8.45 4.68
CA ILE A 156 -3.45 -8.46 6.02
C ILE A 156 -2.22 -9.36 6.07
N GLY A 157 -2.26 -10.55 5.47
CA GLY A 157 -1.11 -11.45 5.39
C GLY A 157 0.11 -10.77 4.75
N ILE A 158 -0.10 -10.09 3.62
CA ILE A 158 0.96 -9.30 2.94
C ILE A 158 1.49 -8.20 3.86
N LEU A 159 0.60 -7.39 4.44
CA LEU A 159 0.99 -6.27 5.29
C LEU A 159 1.78 -6.73 6.52
N VAL A 160 1.35 -7.79 7.19
CA VAL A 160 2.04 -8.32 8.37
C VAL A 160 3.40 -8.89 7.99
N PHE A 161 3.48 -9.64 6.88
CA PHE A 161 4.71 -10.28 6.42
C PHE A 161 5.85 -9.28 6.19
N PHE A 162 5.57 -8.14 5.57
CA PHE A 162 6.58 -7.11 5.32
C PHE A 162 6.81 -6.17 6.51
N ALA A 163 5.76 -5.79 7.26
CA ALA A 163 5.92 -4.90 8.40
C ALA A 163 6.77 -5.53 9.51
N THR A 164 6.66 -6.85 9.67
CA THR A 164 7.42 -7.63 10.67
C THR A 164 8.70 -8.26 10.11
N ASP A 165 9.15 -7.85 8.93
CA ASP A 165 10.41 -8.29 8.30
C ASP A 165 10.55 -9.83 8.13
N GLN A 166 9.44 -10.57 8.03
CA GLN A 166 9.48 -12.04 7.90
C GLN A 166 10.24 -12.48 6.65
N TYR A 167 10.18 -11.70 5.56
CA TYR A 167 10.96 -11.97 4.35
C TYR A 167 12.47 -12.05 4.60
N LYS A 168 13.01 -11.24 5.53
CA LYS A 168 14.43 -11.28 5.90
C LYS A 168 14.75 -12.58 6.64
N TYR A 169 13.87 -13.02 7.54
CA TYR A 169 14.03 -14.28 8.26
C TYR A 169 14.11 -15.47 7.27
N TYR A 170 13.17 -15.57 6.33
CA TYR A 170 13.17 -16.65 5.35
C TYR A 170 14.39 -16.58 4.42
N HIS A 171 14.78 -15.38 3.97
CA HIS A 171 16.00 -15.21 3.17
C HIS A 171 17.25 -15.73 3.92
N ASN A 172 17.41 -15.34 5.18
CA ASN A 172 18.54 -15.78 6.01
C ASN A 172 18.52 -17.29 6.27
N TYR A 173 17.34 -17.86 6.52
CA TYR A 173 17.16 -19.29 6.70
C TYR A 173 17.57 -20.07 5.45
N LEU A 174 17.11 -19.66 4.26
CA LEU A 174 17.46 -20.31 3.00
C LEU A 174 18.95 -20.16 2.67
N ASN A 175 19.54 -18.98 2.90
CA ASN A 175 20.98 -18.76 2.73
C ASN A 175 21.81 -19.67 3.65
N LYS A 176 21.37 -19.86 4.89
CA LYS A 176 22.03 -20.78 5.82
C LYS A 176 22.01 -22.21 5.28
N ILE A 177 20.85 -22.71 4.85
CA ILE A 177 20.72 -24.05 4.27
C ILE A 177 21.63 -24.20 3.04
N TRP A 178 21.64 -23.21 2.16
CA TRP A 178 22.51 -23.21 0.98
C TRP A 178 23.99 -23.28 1.36
N ASN A 179 24.44 -22.42 2.28
CA ASN A 179 25.84 -22.41 2.69
C ASN A 179 26.26 -23.70 3.42
N GLU A 180 25.34 -24.34 4.15
CA GLU A 180 25.58 -25.65 4.78
C GLU A 180 25.70 -26.76 3.72
N SER A 181 24.88 -26.74 2.66
CA SER A 181 24.94 -27.74 1.59
C SER A 181 26.22 -27.66 0.75
N LEU A 182 26.84 -26.48 0.67
CA LEU A 182 28.13 -26.26 -0.01
C LEU A 182 29.33 -26.82 0.76
N LYS A 183 29.21 -27.07 2.07
CA LYS A 183 30.27 -27.72 2.86
C LYS A 183 30.26 -29.21 2.51
N LYS A 184 31.20 -29.65 1.66
CA LYS A 184 31.45 -31.08 1.41
C LYS A 184 31.74 -31.79 2.74
N PRO A 185 31.38 -33.08 2.89
CA PRO A 185 31.89 -33.89 3.99
C PRO A 185 33.39 -34.10 3.77
N GLU A 186 34.23 -33.32 4.45
CA GLU A 186 35.58 -33.77 4.78
C GLU A 186 35.44 -34.95 5.76
N ASP A 187 36.24 -36.00 5.55
CA ASP A 187 36.31 -37.26 6.33
C ASP A 187 35.40 -38.45 5.97
N SER A 188 35.46 -38.92 4.71
CA SER A 188 35.18 -40.35 4.44
C SER A 188 36.22 -41.08 3.58
N GLN A 189 37.43 -40.52 3.41
CA GLN A 189 38.48 -41.11 2.54
C GLN A 189 39.83 -41.44 3.21
N ASN A 190 39.97 -41.34 4.55
CA ASN A 190 41.20 -41.78 5.24
C ASN A 190 40.95 -43.00 6.15
N GLY A 191 40.37 -44.06 5.57
CA GLY A 191 40.11 -45.31 6.27
C GLY A 191 40.23 -46.52 5.34
N LYS A 192 41.39 -46.71 4.71
CA LYS A 192 41.85 -48.00 4.18
C LYS A 192 43.36 -48.12 4.36
#